data_AF-W4VR10-F1
#
_entry.id   AF-W4VR10-F1
#
_cell.length_a   1.000
_cell.length_b   1.000
_cell.length_c   1.000
_cell.angle_alpha   90.00
_cell.angle_beta   90.00
_cell.angle_gamma   90.00
#
_symmetry.space_group_name_H-M   'P 1'
#
loop_
_entity.id
_entity.type
_entity.pdbx_description
1 polymer ?
#
loop_
_entity_poly.entity_id
_entity_poly.type
_entity_poly.pdbx_seq_one_letter_code
_entity_poly.pdbx_strand_id
1 'polypeptide(L)'
;MLQDQNISIKPGFQVLIEIITNEYEAMTLPLTAVKQEDDSNYVYVVKDGLSRRHEIKVGSVSNQFIEITEGLAETDQVITKLNESIVDGMEVNIQ
;
A
#
# COMPACT_ATOMS: atom_id res chain seq x y z
N MET A 1 8.30 12.52 -24.02
CA MET A 1 8.24 12.85 -25.46
C MET A 1 7.02 12.14 -26.03
N LEU A 2 5.93 12.86 -26.30
CA LEU A 2 4.75 12.27 -26.95
C LEU A 2 5.13 12.02 -28.42
N GLN A 3 5.10 10.76 -28.85
CA GLN A 3 5.31 10.42 -30.25
C GLN A 3 4.00 10.67 -31.00
N ASP A 4 4.07 11.52 -32.03
CA ASP A 4 2.98 11.80 -32.97
C ASP A 4 2.57 10.53 -33.72
N GLN A 5 1.70 9.72 -33.11
CA GLN A 5 0.79 8.85 -33.84
C GLN A 5 -0.36 9.73 -34.29
N ASN A 6 -0.67 9.71 -35.59
CA ASN A 6 -1.66 10.56 -36.25
C ASN A 6 -3.10 10.21 -35.78
N ILE A 7 -3.42 10.52 -34.53
CA ILE A 7 -4.74 10.29 -33.93
C ILE A 7 -5.64 11.43 -34.39
N SER A 8 -6.55 11.14 -35.32
CA SER A 8 -7.58 12.09 -35.72
C SER A 8 -8.63 12.23 -34.61
N ILE A 9 -8.38 13.14 -33.66
CA ILE A 9 -9.32 13.47 -32.59
C ILE A 9 -10.43 14.35 -33.20
N LYS A 10 -11.64 13.78 -33.31
CA LYS A 10 -12.80 14.50 -33.82
C LYS A 10 -13.42 15.39 -32.73
N PRO A 11 -14.03 16.53 -33.08
CA PRO A 11 -14.80 17.33 -32.13
C PRO A 11 -15.85 16.46 -31.41
N GLY A 12 -15.88 16.52 -30.07
CA GLY A 12 -16.75 15.70 -29.22
C GLY A 12 -16.05 14.56 -28.47
N PHE A 13 -14.76 14.32 -28.71
CA PHE A 13 -13.97 13.36 -27.93
C PHE A 13 -13.59 13.94 -26.56
N GLN A 14 -13.76 13.13 -25.51
CA GLN A 14 -13.17 13.38 -24.19
C GLN A 14 -11.90 12.55 -24.09
N VAL A 15 -10.78 13.19 -23.75
CA VAL A 15 -9.49 12.52 -23.52
C VAL A 15 -9.22 12.55 -22.02
N LEU A 16 -8.97 11.37 -21.45
CA LEU A 16 -8.44 11.24 -20.09
C LEU A 16 -6.91 11.19 -20.20
N ILE A 17 -6.22 12.15 -19.58
CA ILE A 17 -4.76 12.21 -19.52
C ILE A 17 -4.35 11.99 -18.06
N GLU A 18 -3.49 11.00 -17.84
CA GLU A 18 -2.87 10.76 -16.54
C GLU A 18 -1.41 11.24 -16.59
N ILE A 19 -1.00 12.01 -15.59
CA ILE A 19 0.36 12.57 -15.48
C ILE A 19 1.05 11.91 -14.29
N ILE A 20 2.11 11.16 -14.56
CA ILE A 20 2.95 10.54 -13.54
C ILE A 20 4.16 11.45 -13.32
N THR A 21 4.30 12.01 -12.12
CA THR A 21 5.35 12.98 -11.79
C THR A 21 6.54 12.36 -11.07
N ASN A 22 6.39 11.18 -10.47
CA ASN A 22 7.43 10.51 -9.70
C ASN A 22 7.18 9.00 -9.69
N GLU A 23 8.13 8.21 -10.18
CA GLU A 23 8.05 6.75 -10.24
C GLU A 23 9.40 6.17 -9.80
N TYR A 24 9.38 5.33 -8.77
CA TYR A 24 10.54 4.65 -8.23
C TYR A 24 10.11 3.36 -7.55
N GLU A 25 11.05 2.42 -7.41
CA GLU A 25 10.81 1.19 -6.66
C GLU A 25 10.88 1.45 -5.15
N ALA A 26 9.88 0.96 -4.42
CA ALA A 26 9.81 1.09 -2.97
C ALA A 26 9.08 -0.12 -2.37
N MET A 27 9.39 -0.43 -1.11
CA MET A 27 8.59 -1.37 -0.33
C MET A 27 7.23 -0.73 -0.05
N THR A 28 6.17 -1.40 -0.49
CA THR A 28 4.81 -0.87 -0.37
C THR A 28 3.87 -1.91 0.22
N LEU A 29 2.83 -1.41 0.87
CA LEU A 29 1.69 -2.20 1.31
C LEU A 29 0.40 -1.61 0.74
N PRO A 30 -0.66 -2.43 0.55
CA PRO A 30 -1.99 -1.90 0.31
C PRO A 30 -2.42 -1.00 1.47
N LEU A 31 -3.17 0.06 1.18
CA LEU A 31 -3.76 0.93 2.21
C LEU A 31 -4.57 0.14 3.25
N THR A 32 -5.20 -0.97 2.85
CA THR A 32 -6.01 -1.85 3.71
C THR A 32 -5.21 -2.64 4.75
N ALA A 33 -3.89 -2.64 4.65
CA ALA A 33 -2.98 -3.34 5.54
C ALA A 33 -2.48 -2.46 6.70
N VAL A 34 -2.64 -1.14 6.60
CA VAL A 34 -2.11 -0.16 7.55
C VAL A 34 -3.25 0.41 8.38
N LYS A 35 -3.07 0.42 9.71
CA LYS A 35 -3.94 1.16 10.63
C LYS A 35 -3.17 2.37 11.15
N GLN A 36 -3.90 3.47 11.31
CA GLN A 36 -3.44 4.66 11.98
C GLN A 36 -4.13 4.74 13.34
N GLU A 37 -3.36 4.95 14.40
CA GLU A 37 -3.86 5.24 15.74
C GLU A 37 -3.09 6.46 16.25
N ASP A 38 -3.83 7.53 16.55
CA ASP A 38 -3.28 8.85 16.85
C ASP A 38 -2.28 9.32 15.77
N ASP A 39 -1.03 9.56 16.16
CA ASP A 39 0.06 10.01 15.28
C ASP A 39 0.95 8.85 14.78
N SER A 40 0.60 7.59 15.08
CA SER A 40 1.40 6.42 14.75
C SER A 40 0.72 5.53 13.71
N ASN A 41 1.52 4.96 12.80
CA ASN A 41 1.07 3.97 11.83
C ASN A 41 1.56 2.58 12.25
N TYR A 42 0.73 1.56 12.08
CA TYR A 42 1.08 0.19 12.42
C TYR A 42 0.41 -0.82 11.48
N VAL A 43 1.02 -2.00 11.42
CA VAL A 43 0.50 -3.17 10.71
C VAL A 43 0.41 -4.36 11.65
N TYR A 44 -0.18 -5.44 11.19
CA TYR A 44 -0.10 -6.73 11.85
C TYR A 44 0.82 -7.67 11.07
N VAL A 45 1.91 -8.08 11.69
CA VAL A 45 2.83 -9.09 11.15
C VAL A 45 2.48 -10.47 11.73
N VAL A 46 2.70 -11.53 10.97
CA VAL A 46 2.53 -12.90 11.45
C VAL A 46 3.86 -13.41 12.00
N LYS A 47 3.88 -13.77 13.28
CA LYS A 47 5.02 -14.39 13.97
C LYS A 47 4.51 -15.62 14.73
N ASP A 48 5.07 -16.78 14.43
CA ASP A 48 4.69 -18.06 15.04
C ASP A 48 3.18 -18.37 14.96
N GLY A 49 2.55 -18.02 13.84
CA GLY A 49 1.10 -18.19 13.63
C GLY A 49 0.23 -17.18 14.38
N LEU A 50 0.82 -16.19 15.06
CA LEU A 50 0.11 -15.14 15.78
C LEU A 50 0.28 -13.80 15.07
N SER A 51 -0.79 -13.02 15.02
CA SER A 51 -0.72 -11.61 14.63
C SER A 51 -0.03 -10.79 15.71
N ARG A 52 0.87 -9.92 15.29
CA ARG A 52 1.62 -9.01 16.15
C ARG A 52 1.53 -7.59 15.63
N ARG A 53 1.09 -6.67 16.48
CA ARG A 53 1.13 -5.25 16.16
C ARG A 53 2.59 -4.82 15.98
N HIS A 54 2.88 -4.17 14.86
CA HIS A 54 4.20 -3.65 14.56
C HIS A 54 4.10 -2.22 14.04
N GLU A 55 4.77 -1.29 14.71
CA GLU A 55 4.82 0.12 14.29
C GLU A 55 5.69 0.29 13.05
N ILE A 56 5.24 1.15 12.15
CA ILE A 56 5.92 1.42 10.88
C ILE A 56 6.01 2.92 10.64
N LYS A 57 7.02 3.32 9.87
CA LYS A 57 7.06 4.65 9.27
C LYS A 57 6.66 4.55 7.82
N VAL A 58 5.88 5.54 7.39
CA VAL A 58 5.31 5.59 6.05
C VAL A 58 5.85 6.79 5.28
N GLY A 59 6.03 6.60 3.98
CA GLY A 59 6.49 7.61 3.05
C GLY A 59 5.35 8.11 2.18
N SER A 60 5.57 8.08 0.86
CA SER A 60 4.57 8.50 -0.12
C SER A 60 3.33 7.61 -0.09
N VAL A 61 2.17 8.23 -0.22
CA VAL A 61 0.88 7.55 -0.30
C VAL A 61 0.30 7.76 -1.69
N SER A 62 -0.08 6.67 -2.34
CA SER A 62 -0.82 6.66 -3.60
C SER A 62 -2.27 6.23 -3.36
N ASN A 63 -3.08 6.19 -4.43
CA ASN A 63 -4.48 5.78 -4.32
C ASN A 63 -4.68 4.33 -3.88
N GLN A 64 -3.67 3.47 -4.04
CA GLN A 64 -3.79 2.02 -3.76
C GLN A 64 -2.76 1.54 -2.73
N PHE A 65 -1.60 2.17 -2.70
CA PHE A 65 -0.44 1.71 -1.95
C PHE A 65 0.14 2.81 -1.08
N ILE A 66 0.72 2.40 0.04
CA ILE A 66 1.50 3.23 0.95
C ILE A 66 2.93 2.70 1.02
N GLU A 67 3.89 3.60 0.87
CA GLU A 67 5.31 3.31 0.99
C GLU A 67 5.67 3.09 2.46
N ILE A 68 6.47 2.05 2.73
CA ILE A 68 7.02 1.75 4.04
C ILE A 68 8.51 2.11 4.05
N THR A 69 8.88 3.08 4.88
CA THR A 69 10.27 3.57 4.96
C THR A 69 11.05 2.88 6.07
N GLU A 70 10.40 2.51 7.17
CA GLU A 70 11.01 1.82 8.31
C GLU A 70 10.00 0.91 9.03
N GLY A 71 10.52 -0.06 9.79
CA GLY A 71 9.71 -0.93 10.66
C GLY A 71 9.30 -2.26 10.02
N LEU A 72 9.71 -2.59 8.80
CA LEU A 72 9.51 -3.94 8.26
C LEU A 72 10.76 -4.43 7.56
N ALA A 73 10.99 -5.73 7.65
CA ALA A 73 11.95 -6.45 6.82
C ALA A 73 11.22 -7.10 5.64
N GLU A 74 11.93 -7.33 4.53
CA GLU A 74 11.38 -8.02 3.35
C GLU A 74 10.90 -9.44 3.65
N THR A 75 11.39 -10.04 4.74
CA THR A 75 10.99 -11.37 5.21
C THR A 75 9.73 -11.37 6.08
N ASP A 76 9.19 -10.20 6.45
CA ASP A 76 8.01 -10.12 7.30
C ASP A 76 6.72 -10.40 6.52
N GLN A 77 5.87 -11.26 7.07
CA GLN A 77 4.54 -11.52 6.52
C GLN A 77 3.53 -10.57 7.14
N VAL A 78 2.93 -9.72 6.32
CA VAL A 78 1.94 -8.72 6.75
C VAL A 78 0.53 -9.16 6.36
N ILE A 79 -0.42 -8.94 7.26
CA ILE A 79 -1.85 -9.17 6.98
C ILE A 79 -2.37 -8.01 6.12
N THR A 80 -2.68 -8.29 4.85
CA THR A 80 -3.03 -7.24 3.87
C THR A 80 -4.50 -6.80 3.92
N LYS A 81 -5.38 -7.61 4.50
CA LYS A 81 -6.81 -7.33 4.69
C LYS A 81 -7.13 -7.38 6.17
N LEU A 82 -7.08 -6.22 6.82
CA LEU A 82 -7.51 -6.09 8.19
C LEU A 82 -9.04 -6.02 8.25
N ASN A 83 -9.64 -6.82 9.15
CA ASN A 83 -11.02 -6.63 9.59
C ASN A 83 -11.01 -6.08 11.02
N GLU A 84 -12.17 -5.64 11.52
CA GLU A 84 -12.28 -5.10 12.88
C GLU A 84 -11.92 -6.11 13.97
N SER A 85 -11.99 -7.41 13.66
CA SER A 85 -11.69 -8.49 14.60
C SER A 85 -10.21 -8.71 14.84
N ILE A 86 -9.30 -8.28 13.96
CA ILE A 86 -7.86 -8.51 14.13
C ILE A 86 -7.31 -7.63 15.26
N VAL A 87 -6.83 -8.31 16.29
CA VAL A 87 -6.19 -7.76 17.48
C VAL A 87 -4.85 -8.46 17.72
N ASP A 88 -3.96 -7.80 18.47
CA ASP A 88 -2.66 -8.37 18.82
C ASP A 88 -2.81 -9.74 19.53
N GLY A 89 -2.00 -10.71 19.11
CA GLY A 89 -2.00 -12.07 19.66
C GLY A 89 -3.09 -12.99 19.11
N MET A 90 -3.90 -12.55 18.14
CA MET A 90 -4.87 -13.43 17.48
C MET A 90 -4.13 -14.47 16.62
N GLU A 91 -4.59 -15.73 16.69
CA GLU A 91 -4.10 -16.81 15.83
C GLU A 91 -4.55 -16.58 14.38
N VAL A 92 -3.61 -16.69 13.44
CA VAL A 92 -3.82 -16.42 12.02
C VAL A 92 -3.43 -17.66 11.24
N ASN A 93 -4.37 -18.15 10.43
CA ASN A 93 -4.09 -19.20 9.47
C ASN A 93 -3.75 -18.54 8.12
N ILE A 94 -2.49 -18.67 7.71
CA ILE A 94 -2.05 -18.32 6.35
C ILE A 94 -2.64 -19.34 5.38
N GLN A 95 -3.55 -18.89 4.50
CA GLN A 95 -4.10 -19.69 3.40
C GLN A 95 -3.40 -19.38 2.08
#